data_AF-G2FX87-F1
#
_entry.id   AF-G2FX87-F1
#
_cell.length_a   1.000
_cell.length_b   1.000
_cell.length_c   1.000
_cell.angle_alpha   90.00
_cell.angle_beta   90.00
_cell.angle_gamma   90.00
#
_symmetry.space_group_name_H-M   'P 1'
#
loop_
_entity.id
_entity.type
_entity.pdbx_description
1 polymer ?
#
loop_
_entity_poly.entity_id
_entity_poly.type
_entity_poly.pdbx_seq_one_letter_code
_entity_poly.pdbx_strand_id
1 'polypeptide(L)'
;MKGNKEKTKVAHVRYVKFLGYSFYINKGEGRLRIHPKSIQKLKDKIRKVTGRSNGMEIEERRTKLNQVVRGWTNYFKHADAKNLLNSLDEWMRSRIRMVTWKRWKK
;
A
#
# COMPACT_ATOMS: atom_id res chain seq x y z
N MET A 1 11.72 26.96 -18.94
CA MET A 1 10.73 26.09 -18.24
C MET A 1 10.26 26.78 -16.97
N LYS A 2 8.96 27.10 -16.87
CA LYS A 2 8.38 27.77 -15.69
C LYS A 2 8.00 26.69 -14.66
N GLY A 3 8.76 26.62 -13.57
CA GLY A 3 8.52 25.66 -12.49
C GLY A 3 7.18 25.91 -11.80
N ASN A 4 6.43 24.85 -11.54
CA ASN A 4 5.17 24.89 -10.82
C ASN A 4 5.44 25.22 -9.33
N LYS A 5 5.24 26.49 -8.94
CA LYS A 5 5.64 27.04 -7.62
C LYS A 5 4.91 26.41 -6.42
N GLU A 6 3.77 25.73 -6.62
CA GLU A 6 3.05 25.04 -5.54
C GLU A 6 3.72 23.72 -5.09
N LYS A 7 4.65 23.18 -5.90
CA LYS A 7 5.28 21.87 -5.64
C LYS A 7 6.67 21.96 -4.99
N THR A 8 7.24 23.17 -4.89
CA THR A 8 8.60 23.35 -4.38
C THR A 8 8.55 23.81 -2.92
N LYS A 9 8.59 22.86 -1.99
CA LYS A 9 8.88 23.13 -0.58
C LYS A 9 10.34 22.78 -0.29
N VAL A 10 11.11 23.75 0.21
CA VAL A 10 12.38 23.48 0.89
C VAL A 10 12.01 22.86 2.24
N ALA A 11 11.90 21.54 2.26
CA ALA A 11 11.60 20.77 3.46
C ALA A 11 12.79 19.86 3.76
N HIS A 12 13.15 19.75 5.04
CA HIS A 12 14.19 18.83 5.51
C HIS A 12 13.96 17.45 4.89
N VAL A 13 14.99 16.76 4.40
CA VAL A 13 14.93 15.49 3.62
C VAL A 13 13.91 14.48 4.17
N ARG A 14 13.72 14.47 5.50
CA ARG A 14 12.73 13.67 6.25
C ARG A 14 11.27 13.86 5.81
N TYR A 15 10.91 14.98 5.19
CA TYR A 15 9.54 15.35 4.83
C TYR A 15 9.30 15.38 3.32
N VAL A 16 10.33 15.13 2.50
CA VAL A 16 10.19 15.14 1.04
C VAL A 16 9.51 13.86 0.58
N LYS A 17 8.35 14.03 -0.07
CA LYS A 17 7.61 12.94 -0.73
C LYS A 17 8.02 12.91 -2.19
N PHE A 18 8.64 11.82 -2.63
CA PHE A 18 8.96 11.61 -4.04
C PHE A 18 8.41 10.26 -4.49
N LEU A 19 7.53 10.27 -5.50
CA LEU A 19 6.98 9.05 -6.13
C LEU A 19 6.39 8.01 -5.13
N GLY A 20 5.81 8.47 -4.01
CA GLY A 20 5.24 7.57 -3.01
C GLY A 20 6.24 6.96 -2.01
N TYR A 21 7.50 7.33 -2.13
CA TYR A 21 8.55 7.12 -1.15
C TYR A 21 8.67 8.32 -0.20
N SER A 22 9.14 8.04 1.01
CA SER A 22 9.62 9.00 2.00
C SER A 22 11.07 8.66 2.32
N PHE A 23 11.89 9.68 2.53
CA PHE A 23 13.27 9.51 2.97
C PHE A 23 13.35 9.67 4.48
N TYR A 24 14.16 8.88 5.17
CA TYR A 24 14.53 9.15 6.55
C TYR A 24 16.05 8.99 6.73
N ILE A 25 16.64 9.82 7.57
CA ILE A 25 18.07 9.73 7.89
C ILE A 25 18.19 8.87 9.13
N ASN A 26 18.86 7.72 9.01
CA ASN A 26 19.20 6.85 10.12
C ASN A 26 20.72 6.79 10.25
N LYS A 27 21.27 7.23 11.39
CA LYS A 27 22.72 7.23 11.68
C LYS A 27 23.60 7.83 10.54
N GLY A 28 23.15 8.93 9.93
CA GLY A 28 23.88 9.58 8.83
C GLY A 28 23.59 9.01 7.43
N GLU A 29 22.91 7.86 7.33
CA GLU A 29 22.54 7.25 6.04
C GLU A 29 21.09 7.56 5.66
N GLY A 30 20.87 7.99 4.42
CA GLY A 30 19.53 8.19 3.85
C GLY A 30 18.88 6.86 3.48
N ARG A 31 17.87 6.43 4.22
CA ARG A 31 17.10 5.20 3.94
C ARG A 31 15.76 5.51 3.28
N LEU A 32 15.38 4.65 2.34
CA LEU A 32 14.09 4.68 1.65
C LEU A 32 13.02 4.00 2.50
N ARG A 33 11.96 4.73 2.83
CA ARG A 33 10.75 4.19 3.47
C ARG A 33 9.55 4.42 2.56
N ILE A 34 8.55 3.54 2.67
CA ILE A 34 7.28 3.74 1.99
C ILE A 34 6.49 4.83 2.72
N HIS A 35 6.06 5.87 1.99
CA HIS A 35 5.27 6.95 2.58
C HIS A 35 3.92 6.41 3.11
N PRO A 36 3.44 6.81 4.31
CA PRO A 36 2.16 6.36 4.86
C PRO A 36 0.95 6.49 3.92
N LYS A 37 0.84 7.61 3.20
CA LYS A 37 -0.15 7.80 2.11
C LYS A 37 -0.13 6.69 1.04
N SER A 38 1.03 6.16 0.66
CA SER A 38 1.13 5.04 -0.31
C SER A 38 0.60 3.74 0.27
N ILE A 39 0.84 3.52 1.57
CA ILE A 39 0.29 2.39 2.33
C ILE A 39 -1.23 2.51 2.43
N GLN A 40 -1.73 3.70 2.73
CA GLN A 40 -3.17 3.96 2.80
C GLN A 40 -3.85 3.68 1.46
N LYS A 41 -3.26 4.14 0.35
CA LYS A 41 -3.76 3.84 -1.01
C LYS A 41 -3.81 2.35 -1.30
N LEU A 42 -2.80 1.58 -0.86
CA LEU A 42 -2.84 0.12 -0.98
C LEU A 42 -4.01 -0.47 -0.18
N LYS A 43 -4.15 -0.08 1.09
CA LYS A 43 -5.24 -0.54 1.95
C LYS A 43 -6.60 -0.21 1.35
N ASP A 44 -6.76 0.96 0.73
CA ASP A 44 -8.02 1.36 0.07
C ASP A 44 -8.31 0.51 -1.17
N LYS A 45 -7.30 0.20 -2.00
CA LYS A 45 -7.45 -0.73 -3.13
C LYS A 45 -7.85 -2.13 -2.66
N ILE A 46 -7.13 -2.69 -1.69
CA ILE A 46 -7.48 -3.99 -1.08
C ILE A 46 -8.90 -3.92 -0.50
N ARG A 47 -9.28 -2.79 0.10
CA ARG A 47 -10.61 -2.62 0.69
C ARG A 47 -11.72 -2.69 -0.33
N LYS A 48 -11.54 -2.08 -1.50
CA LYS A 48 -12.49 -2.14 -2.62
C LYS A 48 -12.65 -3.55 -3.15
N VAL A 49 -11.55 -4.31 -3.27
CA VAL A 49 -11.58 -5.70 -3.75
C VAL A 49 -12.19 -6.64 -2.72
N THR A 50 -11.87 -6.48 -1.44
CA THR A 50 -12.40 -7.29 -0.32
C THR A 50 -13.68 -6.71 0.29
N GLY A 51 -14.43 -5.90 -0.45
CA GLY A 51 -15.72 -5.36 -0.01
C GLY A 51 -16.78 -6.47 0.15
N ARG A 52 -17.69 -6.33 1.11
CA ARG A 52 -18.76 -7.34 1.37
C ARG A 52 -19.95 -7.22 0.41
N SER A 53 -20.07 -6.10 -0.30
CA SER A 53 -21.22 -5.74 -1.14
C SER A 53 -20.94 -5.78 -2.64
N ASN A 54 -19.70 -6.05 -3.06
CA ASN A 54 -19.25 -5.79 -4.43
C ASN A 54 -19.55 -6.89 -5.46
N GLY A 55 -20.43 -7.86 -5.18
CA GLY A 55 -20.89 -8.90 -6.13
C GLY A 55 -19.82 -9.82 -6.74
N MET A 56 -18.54 -9.55 -6.46
CA MET A 56 -17.39 -10.11 -7.15
C MET A 56 -17.16 -11.57 -6.77
N GLU A 57 -16.95 -12.40 -7.80
CA GLU A 57 -16.60 -13.81 -7.64
C GLU A 57 -15.28 -13.99 -6.87
N ILE A 58 -15.09 -15.14 -6.23
CA ILE A 58 -13.91 -15.40 -5.40
C ILE A 58 -12.63 -15.46 -6.24
N GLU A 59 -12.68 -16.05 -7.43
CA GLU A 59 -11.51 -16.15 -8.33
C GLU A 59 -11.14 -14.78 -8.90
N GLU A 60 -12.14 -13.97 -9.28
CA GLU A 60 -11.90 -12.59 -9.71
C GLU A 60 -11.28 -11.76 -8.57
N ARG A 61 -11.79 -11.93 -7.33
CA ARG A 61 -11.26 -11.26 -6.14
C ARG A 61 -9.82 -11.68 -5.85
N ARG A 62 -9.51 -12.97 -5.95
CA ARG A 62 -8.17 -13.52 -5.78
C ARG A 62 -7.21 -12.95 -6.82
N THR A 63 -7.63 -12.93 -8.08
CA THR A 63 -6.85 -12.38 -9.20
C THR A 63 -6.55 -10.90 -8.99
N LYS A 64 -7.57 -10.09 -8.67
CA LYS A 64 -7.40 -8.65 -8.41
C LYS A 64 -6.52 -8.37 -7.19
N LEU A 65 -6.65 -9.15 -6.12
CA LEU A 65 -5.78 -9.02 -4.95
C LEU A 65 -4.32 -9.32 -5.31
N ASN A 66 -4.06 -10.42 -6.02
CA ASN A 66 -2.72 -10.78 -6.47
C ASN A 66 -2.10 -9.70 -7.35
N GLN A 67 -2.85 -9.14 -8.30
CA GLN A 67 -2.37 -8.05 -9.16
C GLN A 67 -2.01 -6.79 -8.35
N VAL A 68 -2.87 -6.40 -7.38
CA VAL A 68 -2.63 -5.23 -6.52
C VAL A 68 -1.37 -5.43 -5.68
N VAL A 69 -1.24 -6.58 -5.00
CA VAL A 69 -0.10 -6.88 -4.13
C VAL A 69 1.19 -7.02 -4.94
N ARG A 70 1.16 -7.74 -6.07
CA ARG A 70 2.33 -7.92 -6.94
C ARG A 70 2.82 -6.61 -7.51
N GLY A 71 1.92 -5.78 -8.06
CA GLY A 71 2.28 -4.47 -8.60
C GLY A 71 2.87 -3.55 -7.53
N TRP A 72 2.30 -3.55 -6.32
CA TRP A 72 2.80 -2.73 -5.22
C TRP A 72 4.16 -3.22 -4.69
N THR A 73 4.33 -4.53 -4.53
CA THR A 73 5.60 -5.13 -4.08
C THR A 73 6.71 -4.88 -5.10
N ASN A 74 6.44 -5.05 -6.39
CA ASN A 74 7.40 -4.74 -7.46
C ASN A 74 7.81 -3.27 -7.45
N TYR A 75 6.84 -2.36 -7.22
CA TYR A 75 7.11 -0.93 -7.17
C TYR A 75 7.98 -0.56 -5.97
N PHE A 76 7.76 -1.16 -4.81
CA PHE A 76 8.44 -0.86 -3.54
C PHE A 76 9.56 -1.84 -3.17
N LYS A 77 10.02 -2.69 -4.10
CA LYS A 77 11.00 -3.76 -3.81
C LYS A 77 12.32 -3.30 -3.20
N HIS A 78 12.70 -2.04 -3.39
CA HIS A 78 13.92 -1.44 -2.83
C HIS A 78 13.71 -0.73 -1.49
N ALA A 79 12.47 -0.63 -1.00
CA ALA A 79 12.18 -0.08 0.32
C ALA A 79 12.31 -1.16 1.40
N ASP A 80 12.90 -0.79 2.53
CA ASP A 80 12.85 -1.65 3.72
C ASP A 80 11.42 -1.67 4.27
N ALA A 81 10.69 -2.74 3.93
CA ALA A 81 9.25 -2.85 4.15
C ALA A 81 8.83 -4.20 4.75
N LYS A 82 9.76 -5.02 5.26
CA LYS A 82 9.45 -6.37 5.76
C LYS A 82 8.36 -6.38 6.84
N ASN A 83 8.53 -5.58 7.90
CA ASN A 83 7.55 -5.48 8.99
C ASN A 83 6.19 -4.92 8.49
N LEU A 84 6.25 -3.99 7.55
CA LEU A 84 5.05 -3.43 6.94
C LEU A 84 4.29 -4.48 6.13
N LEU A 85 4.99 -5.27 5.32
CA LEU A 85 4.42 -6.37 4.55
C LEU A 85 3.74 -7.41 5.45
N ASN A 86 4.38 -7.80 6.56
CA ASN A 86 3.78 -8.72 7.54
C ASN A 86 2.47 -8.18 8.10
N SER A 87 2.46 -6.93 8.57
CA SER A 87 1.23 -6.30 9.10
C SER A 87 0.12 -6.16 8.04
N LEU A 88 0.50 -5.94 6.78
CA LEU A 88 -0.44 -5.85 5.66
C LEU A 88 -1.03 -7.22 5.32
N ASP A 89 -0.21 -8.28 5.36
CA ASP A 89 -0.65 -9.65 5.11
C ASP A 89 -1.62 -10.15 6.19
N GLU A 90 -1.31 -9.94 7.47
CA GLU A 90 -2.21 -10.25 8.59
C GLU A 90 -3.57 -9.54 8.44
N TRP A 91 -3.51 -8.24 8.16
CA TRP A 91 -4.70 -7.44 7.91
C TRP A 91 -5.48 -7.97 6.69
N MET A 92 -4.81 -8.28 5.58
CA MET A 92 -5.45 -8.83 4.39
C MET A 92 -6.13 -10.19 4.65
N ARG A 93 -5.48 -11.09 5.41
CA ARG A 93 -6.08 -12.38 5.81
C ARG A 93 -7.34 -12.21 6.65
N SER A 94 -7.38 -11.23 7.56
CA SER A 94 -8.61 -10.93 8.31
C SER A 94 -9.76 -10.52 7.39
N ARG A 95 -9.47 -9.74 6.33
CA ARG A 95 -10.46 -9.33 5.32
C ARG A 95 -11.00 -10.51 4.53
N ILE A 96 -10.12 -11.41 4.08
CA ILE A 96 -10.52 -12.61 3.34
C ILE A 96 -11.41 -13.50 4.22
N ARG A 97 -11.02 -13.75 5.48
CA ARG A 97 -11.84 -14.51 6.44
C ARG A 97 -13.24 -13.93 6.60
N MET A 98 -13.38 -12.61 6.69
CA MET A 98 -14.70 -11.97 6.77
C MET A 98 -15.56 -12.18 5.52
N VAL A 99 -14.96 -12.19 4.32
CA VAL A 99 -15.67 -12.46 3.07
C VAL A 99 -16.13 -13.90 3.03
N THR A 100 -15.24 -14.84 3.36
CA THR A 100 -15.55 -16.27 3.45
C THR A 100 -16.68 -16.52 4.45
N TRP A 101 -16.57 -15.99 5.67
CA TRP A 101 -17.57 -16.15 6.72
C TRP A 101 -18.96 -15.64 6.33
N LYS A 102 -19.05 -14.48 5.65
CA LYS A 102 -20.33 -13.97 5.15
C LYS A 102 -20.97 -14.95 4.15
N ARG A 103 -20.16 -15.63 3.34
CA ARG A 103 -20.64 -16.58 2.33
C ARG A 103 -21.08 -17.89 2.96
N TRP A 104 -20.41 -18.36 4.01
CA TRP A 104 -20.77 -19.58 4.76
C TRP A 104 -22.07 -19.47 5.56
N LYS A 105 -22.46 -18.27 5.98
CA LYS A 105 -23.74 -18.02 6.66
C LYS A 105 -24.95 -17.92 5.71
N LYS A 106 -24.72 -18.05 4.42
CA LYS A 106 -25.73 -18.00 3.37
C LYS A 106 -25.95 -19.40 2.85
#